data_AF-I5AYS4-F1
#
_entry.id   AF-I5AYS4-F1
#
_cell.length_a   1.000
_cell.length_b   1.000
_cell.length_c   1.000
_cell.angle_alpha   90.00
_cell.angle_beta   90.00
_cell.angle_gamma   90.00
#
_symmetry.space_group_name_H-M   'P 1'
#
loop_
_entity.id
_entity.type
_entity.pdbx_description
1 polymer ?
#
loop_
_entity_poly.entity_id
_entity_poly.type
_entity_poly.pdbx_seq_one_letter_code
_entity_poly.pdbx_strand_id
1 'polypeptide(L)'
;MNKITESAIEKFTIELLEKSGNHYIYGPTIAPDGETPERESFEDVLLIERLRKAIGRINPTVPQDCREDAVKLIQRLISPELIANNEAFKLMSGEVRVAI
;
A
#
# COMPACT_ATOMS: atom_id res chain seq x y z
N MET A 1 25.36 -20.28 -20.29
CA MET A 1 24.29 -19.25 -20.13
C MET A 1 24.06 -19.06 -18.65
N ASN A 2 24.24 -17.85 -18.13
CA ASN A 2 23.73 -17.54 -16.79
C ASN A 2 22.21 -17.53 -16.85
N LYS A 3 21.57 -18.29 -15.96
CA LYS A 3 20.12 -18.27 -15.82
C LYS A 3 19.70 -16.97 -15.14
N ILE A 4 18.63 -16.37 -15.63
CA ILE A 4 17.95 -15.28 -14.92
C ILE A 4 17.28 -15.90 -13.69
N THR A 5 17.44 -15.27 -12.52
CA THR A 5 16.85 -15.70 -11.24
C THR A 5 15.83 -14.67 -10.73
N GLU A 6 14.93 -15.08 -9.85
CA GLU A 6 13.95 -14.17 -9.23
C GLU A 6 14.66 -13.00 -8.52
N SER A 7 15.72 -13.27 -7.76
CA SER A 7 16.49 -12.23 -7.07
C SER A 7 17.16 -11.23 -8.03
N ALA A 8 17.57 -11.68 -9.23
CA ALA A 8 18.13 -10.78 -10.24
C ALA A 8 17.05 -9.86 -10.83
N ILE A 9 15.85 -10.40 -11.09
CA ILE A 9 14.71 -9.63 -11.59
C ILE A 9 14.20 -8.65 -10.52
N GLU A 10 14.09 -9.10 -9.27
CA GLU A 10 13.66 -8.28 -8.13
C GLU A 10 14.58 -7.07 -7.95
N LYS A 11 15.91 -7.32 -7.87
CA LYS A 11 16.90 -6.25 -7.73
C LYS A 11 16.81 -5.25 -8.87
N PHE A 12 16.74 -5.72 -10.12
CA PHE A 12 16.62 -4.84 -11.28
C PHE A 12 15.32 -4.01 -11.23
N THR A 13 14.21 -4.60 -10.79
CA THR A 13 12.92 -3.91 -10.67
C THR A 13 12.96 -2.83 -9.59
N ILE A 14 13.59 -3.09 -8.44
CA ILE A 14 13.80 -2.10 -7.39
C ILE A 14 14.60 -0.92 -7.95
N GLU A 15 15.72 -1.17 -8.63
CA GLU A 15 16.56 -0.12 -9.23
C GLU A 15 15.78 0.73 -10.26
N LEU A 16 14.86 0.14 -11.02
CA LEU A 16 14.00 0.88 -11.95
C LEU A 16 12.99 1.76 -11.22
N LEU A 17 12.37 1.25 -10.16
CA LEU A 17 11.41 2.01 -9.34
C LEU A 17 12.08 3.16 -8.60
N GLU A 18 13.30 2.96 -8.08
CA GLU A 18 14.07 4.02 -7.45
C GLU A 18 14.43 5.13 -8.45
N LYS A 19 14.83 4.75 -9.68
CA LYS A 19 15.08 5.72 -10.77
C LYS A 19 13.83 6.51 -11.18
N SER A 20 12.63 5.97 -10.99
CA SER A 20 11.37 6.69 -11.24
C SER A 20 10.88 7.52 -10.03
N GLY A 21 11.66 7.57 -8.94
CA GLY A 21 11.38 8.39 -7.77
C GLY A 21 10.67 7.65 -6.63
N ASN A 22 10.55 6.33 -6.70
CA ASN A 22 10.03 5.54 -5.58
C ASN A 22 11.13 5.34 -4.52
N HIS A 23 10.72 5.20 -3.27
CA HIS A 23 11.64 4.92 -2.17
C HIS A 23 11.56 3.44 -1.80
N TYR A 24 12.69 2.75 -1.91
CA TYR A 24 12.81 1.37 -1.45
C TYR A 24 13.01 1.32 0.07
N ILE A 25 12.30 0.40 0.71
CA ILE A 25 12.46 0.09 2.13
C ILE A 25 12.63 -1.41 2.26
N TYR A 26 13.64 -1.81 3.02
CA TYR A 26 13.88 -3.23 3.28
C TYR A 26 12.81 -3.77 4.23
N GLY A 27 11.99 -4.72 3.75
CA GLY A 27 10.82 -5.25 4.45
C GLY A 27 11.04 -5.65 5.91
N PRO A 28 12.12 -6.39 6.26
CA PRO A 28 12.43 -6.73 7.65
C PRO A 28 12.63 -5.53 8.58
N THR A 29 13.02 -4.37 8.07
CA THR A 29 13.17 -3.15 8.87
C THR A 29 11.83 -2.67 9.45
N ILE A 30 10.74 -2.89 8.69
CA ILE A 30 9.38 -2.45 9.05
C ILE A 30 8.46 -3.60 9.50
N ALA A 31 9.01 -4.81 9.63
CA ALA A 31 8.31 -5.97 10.16
C ALA A 31 7.93 -5.76 11.65
N PRO A 32 7.03 -6.56 12.23
CA PRO A 32 6.63 -6.42 13.63
C PRO A 32 7.81 -6.53 14.62
N ASP A 33 8.83 -7.29 14.26
CA ASP A 33 10.07 -7.52 15.00
C ASP A 33 11.27 -6.74 14.44
N GLY A 34 11.01 -5.79 13.54
CA GLY A 34 12.03 -4.96 12.88
C GLY A 34 12.53 -3.78 13.74
N GLU A 35 13.49 -3.03 13.19
CA GLU A 35 14.08 -1.86 13.86
C GLU A 35 13.09 -0.69 13.97
N THR A 36 12.27 -0.48 12.94
CA THR A 36 11.25 0.56 12.88
C THR A 36 9.91 -0.06 12.47
N PRO A 37 9.26 -0.81 13.37
CA PRO A 37 8.08 -1.59 13.03
C PRO A 37 6.95 -0.69 12.55
N GLU A 38 6.43 -0.97 11.36
CA GLU A 38 5.22 -0.33 10.85
C GLU A 38 4.04 -1.30 10.68
N ARG A 39 4.33 -2.59 10.82
CA ARG A 39 3.36 -3.68 10.85
C ARG A 39 3.18 -4.16 12.27
N GLU A 40 1.96 -4.53 12.65
CA GLU A 40 1.65 -5.18 13.92
C GLU A 40 1.76 -6.72 13.77
N SER A 41 1.50 -7.24 12.57
CA SER A 41 1.61 -8.65 12.20
C SER A 41 2.26 -8.84 10.82
N PHE A 42 2.87 -10.00 10.59
CA PHE A 42 3.36 -10.37 9.25
C PHE A 42 2.23 -10.53 8.23
N GLU A 43 1.00 -10.76 8.70
CA GLU A 43 -0.21 -10.86 7.88
C GLU A 43 -0.75 -9.49 7.45
N ASP A 44 -0.24 -8.40 8.04
CA ASP A 44 -0.73 -7.06 7.72
C ASP A 44 -0.40 -6.67 6.29
N VAL A 45 -1.46 -6.39 5.53
CA VAL A 45 -1.38 -5.90 4.15
C VAL A 45 -1.44 -4.38 4.05
N LEU A 46 -1.89 -3.70 5.12
CA LEU A 46 -1.99 -2.24 5.18
C LEU A 46 -1.02 -1.67 6.22
N LEU A 47 -0.22 -0.68 5.81
CA LEU A 47 0.59 0.13 6.72
C LEU A 47 -0.25 1.33 7.20
N ILE A 48 -0.99 1.14 8.31
CA ILE A 48 -2.06 2.07 8.73
C ILE A 48 -1.55 3.49 8.96
N GLU A 49 -0.40 3.66 9.63
CA GLU A 49 0.14 4.99 9.90
C GLU A 49 0.59 5.71 8.62
N ARG A 50 1.13 4.99 7.65
CA ARG A 50 1.44 5.56 6.32
C ARG A 50 0.17 5.95 5.58
N LEU A 51 -0.86 5.11 5.64
CA LEU A 51 -2.17 5.37 5.03
C LEU A 51 -2.79 6.65 5.62
N ARG A 52 -2.83 6.78 6.95
CA ARG A 52 -3.32 7.98 7.65
C ARG A 52 -2.57 9.24 7.20
N LYS A 53 -1.24 9.19 7.21
CA LYS A 53 -0.38 10.31 6.76
C LYS A 53 -0.64 10.67 5.28
N ALA A 54 -0.80 9.66 4.42
CA ALA A 54 -1.08 9.87 3.01
C ALA A 54 -2.46 10.52 2.79
N ILE A 55 -3.52 10.02 3.44
CA ILE A 55 -4.86 10.61 3.39
C ILE A 55 -4.83 12.05 3.89
N GLY A 56 -4.12 12.31 4.99
CA GLY A 56 -3.93 13.65 5.53
C GLY A 56 -3.23 14.62 4.57
N ARG A 57 -2.19 14.14 3.89
CA ARG A 57 -1.43 14.92 2.90
C ARG A 57 -2.23 15.21 1.63
N ILE A 58 -2.99 14.22 1.13
CA ILE A 58 -3.78 14.35 -0.11
C ILE A 58 -5.02 15.21 0.13
N ASN A 59 -5.63 15.11 1.31
CA ASN A 59 -6.88 15.78 1.66
C ASN A 59 -6.69 16.76 2.84
N PRO A 60 -5.87 17.83 2.70
CA PRO A 60 -5.57 18.74 3.81
C PRO A 60 -6.78 19.58 4.24
N THR A 61 -7.73 19.82 3.35
CA THR A 61 -8.95 20.61 3.61
C THR A 61 -10.09 19.81 4.21
N VAL A 62 -9.99 18.47 4.19
CA VAL A 62 -11.02 17.57 4.72
C VAL A 62 -10.83 17.46 6.25
N PRO A 63 -11.93 17.56 7.04
CA PRO A 63 -11.86 17.43 8.49
C PRO A 63 -11.20 16.12 8.93
N GLN A 64 -10.48 16.16 10.06
CA GLN A 64 -9.75 15.01 10.59
C GLN A 64 -10.67 13.80 10.80
N ASP A 65 -11.86 14.01 11.36
CA ASP A 65 -12.81 12.93 11.63
C ASP A 65 -13.22 12.19 10.35
N CYS A 66 -13.47 12.92 9.26
CA CYS A 66 -13.79 12.33 7.96
C CYS A 66 -12.61 11.54 7.38
N ARG A 67 -11.37 11.97 7.61
CA ARG A 67 -10.17 11.24 7.17
C ARG A 67 -9.98 9.94 7.96
N GLU A 68 -10.22 9.96 9.26
CA GLU A 68 -10.20 8.74 10.08
C GLU A 68 -11.32 7.76 9.70
N ASP A 69 -12.51 8.27 9.37
CA ASP A 69 -13.59 7.42 8.88
C ASP A 69 -13.23 6.77 7.53
N ALA A 70 -12.54 7.48 6.64
CA ALA A 70 -12.03 6.89 5.40
C ALA A 70 -11.01 5.76 5.67
N VAL A 71 -10.12 5.92 6.64
CA VAL A 71 -9.16 4.86 7.06
C VAL A 71 -9.92 3.62 7.54
N LYS A 72 -10.94 3.80 8.39
CA LYS A 72 -11.78 2.69 8.86
C LYS A 72 -12.54 2.00 7.73
N LEU A 73 -13.01 2.75 6.74
CA LEU A 73 -13.67 2.16 5.56
C LEU A 73 -12.70 1.28 4.78
N ILE A 74 -11.46 1.74 4.54
CA ILE A 74 -10.42 0.96 3.84
C ILE A 74 -10.08 -0.31 4.62
N GLN A 75 -9.93 -0.23 5.94
CA GLN A 75 -9.68 -1.41 6.79
C GLN A 75 -10.81 -2.46 6.73
N ARG A 76 -12.05 -2.02 6.50
CA ARG A 76 -13.22 -2.91 6.41
C ARG A 76 -13.39 -3.57 5.04
N LEU A 77 -12.65 -3.15 4.01
CA LEU A 77 -12.68 -3.74 2.67
C LEU A 77 -12.01 -5.13 2.60
N ILE A 78 -12.05 -5.90 3.68
CA ILE A 78 -11.58 -7.28 3.73
C ILE A 78 -12.81 -8.18 3.68
N SER A 79 -13.56 -8.13 2.58
CA SER A 79 -14.53 -9.17 2.23
C SER A 79 -13.79 -10.47 1.91
N PRO A 80 -14.37 -11.66 2.15
CA PRO A 80 -13.81 -12.91 1.64
C PRO A 80 -13.72 -12.95 0.10
N GLU A 81 -14.44 -12.09 -0.62
CA GLU A 81 -14.35 -12.01 -2.09
C GLU A 81 -13.33 -10.96 -2.55
N LEU A 82 -12.16 -11.43 -2.99
CA LEU A 82 -11.04 -10.59 -3.46
C LEU A 82 -11.44 -9.64 -4.61
N ILE A 83 -12.30 -10.09 -5.54
CA ILE A 83 -12.73 -9.27 -6.68
C ILE A 83 -13.58 -8.09 -6.19
N ALA A 84 -14.57 -8.36 -5.32
CA ALA A 84 -15.42 -7.34 -4.74
C ALA A 84 -14.62 -6.30 -3.94
N ASN A 85 -13.59 -6.74 -3.19
CA ASN A 85 -12.69 -5.83 -2.48
C ASN A 85 -11.92 -4.90 -3.42
N ASN A 86 -11.36 -5.46 -4.49
CA ASN A 86 -10.58 -4.68 -5.46
C ASN A 86 -11.46 -3.65 -6.18
N GLU A 87 -12.69 -4.00 -6.54
CA GLU A 87 -13.64 -3.08 -7.15
C GLU A 87 -14.07 -1.97 -6.19
N ALA A 88 -14.42 -2.33 -4.94
CA ALA A 88 -14.79 -1.36 -3.92
C ALA A 88 -13.63 -0.39 -3.61
N PHE A 89 -12.40 -0.89 -3.52
CA PHE A 89 -11.22 -0.05 -3.32
C PHE A 89 -11.00 0.93 -4.47
N LYS A 90 -11.16 0.48 -5.72
CA LYS A 90 -11.06 1.33 -6.92
C LYS A 90 -12.13 2.43 -6.93
N LEU A 91 -13.39 2.07 -6.63
CA LEU A 91 -14.50 3.02 -6.54
C LEU A 91 -14.25 4.08 -5.47
N MET A 92 -13.72 3.68 -4.32
CA MET A 92 -13.36 4.61 -3.24
C MET A 92 -12.19 5.54 -3.60
N SER A 93 -11.28 5.09 -4.47
CA SER A 93 -10.09 5.86 -4.87
C SER A 93 -10.32 6.82 -6.04
N GLY A 94 -11.53 6.86 -6.62
CA GLY A 94 -11.92 7.85 -7.62
C GLY A 94 -11.38 7.61 -9.04
N GLU A 95 -10.86 6.42 -9.36
CA GLU A 95 -10.51 6.09 -10.75
C GLU A 95 -11.78 5.73 -11.54
N VAL A 96 -12.16 6.65 -12.43
CA VAL A 96 -13.17 6.46 -13.47
C VAL A 96 -12.84 5.23 -14.32
N ARG A 97 -13.88 4.44 -14.61
CA ARG A 97 -13.93 3.25 -15.47
C ARG A 97 -12.94 3.28 -16.64
N VAL A 98 -12.02 2.32 -16.68
CA VAL A 98 -11.55 1.78 -17.97
C VAL A 98 -12.58 0.74 -18.39
N ALA A 99 -13.54 1.17 -19.21
CA ALA A 99 -14.36 0.26 -19.98
C ALA A 99 -13.45 -0.42 -21.02
N ILE A 100 -13.46 -1.75 -21.04
CA ILE A 100 -13.05 -2.54 -22.21
C ILE A 100 -14.27 -2.66 -23.11
#